data_AF-A0A194W2B0-F1
#
_entry.id   AF-A0A194W2B0-F1
#
_cell.length_a   1.000
_cell.length_b   1.000
_cell.length_c   1.000
_cell.angle_alpha   90.00
_cell.angle_beta   90.00
_cell.angle_gamma   90.00
#
_symmetry.space_group_name_H-M   'P 1'
#
loop_
_entity.id
_entity.type
_entity.pdbx_description
1 polymer ?
#
loop_
_entity_poly.entity_id
_entity_poly.type
_entity_poly.pdbx_seq_one_letter_code
_entity_poly.pdbx_strand_id
1 'polypeptide(L)'
;MAGPWPRVFRDFRYSHKLWVFPLVAGVSWFTTLSILLIRWLAIGRPRYPGQVNPEIPFISDIAAFTFQPVFIAGCAVTGVSFAGTVFSVQHVRYSPKFYGLTDDAQWRQSTSFVALFMGFLAATSLVLLSIFDTFENNDEHRYILMSVFGGLGLAGLLTTAVWWDQIWGPARFAGLRKWFREGSGEVEVVAERQPLLSP
;
A
#
# COMPACT_ATOMS: atom_id res chain seq x y z
N MET A 1 0.32 -18.52 23.76
CA MET A 1 -0.40 -17.31 24.24
C MET A 1 -0.40 -16.32 23.08
N ALA A 2 -1.56 -16.03 22.48
CA ALA A 2 -1.64 -15.05 21.39
C ALA A 2 -1.20 -13.68 21.91
N GLY A 3 -0.31 -12.98 21.17
CA GLY A 3 0.13 -11.64 21.53
C GLY A 3 -1.03 -10.64 21.62
N PRO A 4 -0.81 -9.40 22.07
CA PRO A 4 -1.86 -8.38 22.08
C PRO A 4 -2.33 -8.00 20.65
N TRP A 5 -1.47 -8.17 19.65
CA TRP A 5 -1.66 -7.69 18.29
C TRP A 5 -2.87 -8.29 17.52
N PRO A 6 -3.11 -9.62 17.54
CA PRO A 6 -4.27 -10.20 16.86
C PRO A 6 -5.62 -9.74 17.44
N ARG A 7 -5.65 -9.28 18.70
CA ARG A 7 -6.90 -8.79 19.33
C ARG A 7 -7.36 -7.47 18.73
N VAL A 8 -6.43 -6.59 18.34
CA VAL A 8 -6.74 -5.27 17.76
C VAL A 8 -7.47 -5.39 16.42
N PHE A 9 -7.12 -6.39 15.60
CA PHE A 9 -7.74 -6.58 14.28
C PHE A 9 -8.99 -7.45 14.28
N ARG A 10 -9.35 -8.05 15.42
CA ARG A 10 -10.51 -8.95 15.49
C ARG A 10 -11.84 -8.23 15.29
N ASP A 11 -11.92 -6.98 15.76
CA ASP A 11 -13.16 -6.20 15.82
C ASP A 11 -13.26 -5.15 14.70
N PHE A 12 -12.25 -5.05 13.81
CA PHE A 12 -12.22 -4.06 12.74
C PHE A 12 -13.14 -4.47 11.57
N ARG A 13 -13.91 -3.50 11.07
CA ARG A 13 -14.99 -3.73 10.09
C ARG A 13 -14.44 -4.35 8.80
N TYR A 14 -15.05 -5.47 8.40
CA TYR A 14 -14.80 -6.15 7.14
C TYR A 14 -15.20 -5.27 5.94
N SER A 15 -14.35 -5.19 4.92
CA SER A 15 -14.71 -4.60 3.63
C SER A 15 -14.12 -5.43 2.49
N HIS A 16 -14.96 -5.90 1.56
CA HIS A 16 -14.49 -6.59 0.35
C HIS A 16 -13.64 -5.69 -0.57
N LYS A 17 -13.60 -4.37 -0.32
CA LYS A 17 -12.93 -3.39 -1.18
C LYS A 17 -11.48 -3.11 -0.78
N LEU A 18 -10.88 -3.92 0.09
CA LEU A 18 -9.50 -3.76 0.56
C LEU A 18 -8.44 -3.78 -0.57
N TRP A 19 -8.76 -4.38 -1.73
CA TRP A 19 -7.92 -4.40 -2.93
C TRP A 19 -7.87 -3.05 -3.68
N VAL A 20 -8.79 -2.13 -3.38
CA VAL A 20 -8.84 -0.80 -4.03
C VAL A 20 -7.69 0.07 -3.57
N PHE A 21 -7.24 -0.06 -2.32
CA PHE A 21 -6.15 0.75 -1.76
C PHE A 21 -4.83 0.67 -2.56
N PRO A 22 -4.27 -0.53 -2.84
CA PRO A 22 -3.03 -0.61 -3.63
C PRO A 22 -3.22 -0.14 -5.07
N LEU A 23 -4.40 -0.36 -5.65
CA LEU A 23 -4.71 0.07 -7.01
C LEU A 23 -4.74 1.60 -7.10
N VAL A 24 -5.46 2.25 -6.19
CA VAL A 24 -5.52 3.72 -6.13
C VAL A 24 -4.14 4.31 -5.89
N ALA A 25 -3.35 3.75 -4.96
CA ALA A 25 -2.00 4.22 -4.69
C ALA A 25 -1.08 4.13 -5.93
N GLY A 26 -1.11 3.01 -6.65
CA GLY A 26 -0.30 2.82 -7.86
C GLY A 26 -0.73 3.74 -9.00
N VAL A 27 -2.04 3.81 -9.26
CA VAL A 27 -2.59 4.65 -10.34
C VAL A 27 -2.37 6.13 -10.07
N SER A 28 -2.59 6.60 -8.83
CA SER A 28 -2.38 8.01 -8.47
C SER A 28 -0.90 8.41 -8.61
N TRP A 29 0.01 7.56 -8.16
CA TRP A 29 1.44 7.82 -8.28
C TRP A 29 1.89 7.85 -9.73
N PHE A 30 1.52 6.84 -10.52
CA PHE A 30 1.87 6.77 -11.94
C PHE A 30 1.31 7.97 -12.72
N THR A 31 0.08 8.38 -12.42
CA THR A 31 -0.55 9.56 -13.01
C THR A 31 0.23 10.83 -12.66
N THR A 32 0.63 11.00 -11.40
CA THR A 32 1.40 12.17 -10.94
C THR A 32 2.74 12.26 -11.64
N LEU A 33 3.50 11.16 -11.71
CA LEU A 33 4.78 11.11 -12.42
C LEU A 33 4.60 11.40 -13.92
N SER A 34 3.57 10.83 -14.53
CA SER A 34 3.26 11.04 -15.95
C SER A 34 2.94 12.50 -16.25
N ILE A 35 2.13 13.16 -15.42
CA ILE A 35 1.79 14.58 -15.59
C ILE A 35 3.04 15.45 -15.53
N LEU A 36 3.89 15.25 -14.53
CA LEU A 36 5.13 16.03 -14.37
C LEU A 36 6.10 15.79 -15.53
N LEU A 37 6.26 14.53 -15.97
CA LEU A 37 7.14 14.19 -17.08
C LEU A 37 6.63 14.74 -18.42
N ILE A 38 5.35 14.55 -18.73
CA ILE A 38 4.72 15.06 -19.96
C ILE A 38 4.81 16.58 -20.00
N ARG A 39 4.59 17.26 -18.87
CA ARG A 39 4.72 18.71 -18.75
C ARG A 39 6.13 19.18 -19.12
N TRP A 40 7.17 18.55 -18.56
CA TRP A 40 8.56 18.90 -18.86
C TRP A 40 8.92 18.67 -20.33
N LEU A 41 8.42 17.59 -20.94
CA LEU A 41 8.57 17.34 -22.37
C LEU A 41 7.84 18.40 -23.22
N ALA A 42 6.64 18.82 -22.81
CA ALA A 42 5.84 19.81 -23.53
C ALA A 42 6.46 21.23 -23.53
N ILE A 43 7.23 21.59 -22.49
CA ILE A 43 7.93 22.89 -22.40
C ILE A 43 9.27 22.88 -23.16
N GLY A 44 9.69 21.72 -23.70
CA GLY A 44 10.91 21.63 -24.49
C GLY A 44 12.16 21.35 -23.66
N ARG A 45 12.03 20.64 -22.53
CA ARG A 45 13.14 20.18 -21.67
C ARG A 45 13.97 21.32 -21.06
N PRO A 46 13.34 22.25 -20.32
CA PRO A 46 14.07 23.31 -19.62
C PRO A 46 15.04 22.72 -18.59
N ARG A 47 16.17 23.41 -18.37
CA ARG A 47 17.14 23.10 -17.32
C ARG A 47 16.84 23.94 -16.09
N TYR A 48 16.74 23.30 -14.93
CA TYR A 48 16.41 23.99 -13.68
C TYR A 48 17.66 24.43 -12.91
N PRO A 49 17.63 25.58 -12.20
CA PRO A 49 18.68 25.96 -11.26
C PRO A 49 18.83 24.91 -10.15
N GLY A 50 20.07 24.50 -9.83
CA GLY A 50 20.32 23.49 -8.80
C GLY A 50 20.17 22.03 -9.25
N GLN A 51 19.88 21.79 -10.53
CA GLN A 51 19.78 20.45 -11.10
C GLN A 51 21.14 19.71 -11.02
N VAL A 52 21.15 18.58 -10.31
CA VAL A 52 22.37 17.76 -10.10
C VAL A 52 22.79 17.06 -11.40
N ASN A 53 21.84 16.49 -12.14
CA ASN A 53 22.12 15.75 -13.38
C ASN A 53 22.01 16.66 -14.62
N PRO A 54 22.99 16.73 -15.53
CA PRO A 54 22.93 17.68 -16.64
C PRO A 54 21.86 17.40 -17.71
N GLU A 55 21.44 16.16 -17.89
CA GLU A 55 20.63 15.75 -19.05
C GLU A 55 19.14 15.57 -18.75
N ILE A 56 18.81 15.05 -17.56
CA ILE A 56 17.44 14.72 -17.14
C ILE A 56 17.25 15.26 -15.72
N PRO A 57 16.35 16.24 -15.49
CA PRO A 57 16.06 16.72 -14.15
C PRO A 57 15.33 15.66 -13.32
N PHE A 58 15.46 15.72 -12.00
CA PHE A 58 14.63 14.90 -11.15
C PHE A 58 13.17 15.36 -11.24
N ILE A 59 12.23 14.43 -11.08
CA ILE A 59 10.79 14.74 -11.12
C ILE A 59 10.42 15.72 -9.99
N SER A 60 11.12 15.64 -8.85
CA SER A 60 11.04 16.62 -7.76
C SER A 60 11.42 18.02 -8.22
N ASP A 61 12.49 18.19 -9.01
CA ASP A 61 12.91 19.50 -9.53
C ASP A 61 11.84 20.07 -10.48
N ILE A 62 11.19 19.23 -11.29
CA ILE A 62 10.10 19.67 -12.18
C ILE A 62 8.90 20.16 -11.36
N ALA A 63 8.56 19.43 -10.30
CA ALA A 63 7.47 19.79 -9.40
C ALA A 63 7.73 21.13 -8.70
N ALA A 64 8.94 21.32 -8.17
CA ALA A 64 9.37 22.49 -7.42
C ALA A 64 9.03 23.83 -8.09
N PHE A 65 9.45 23.98 -9.34
CA PHE A 65 9.40 25.28 -10.01
C PHE A 65 8.06 25.62 -10.66
N THR A 66 7.22 24.62 -10.99
CA THR A 66 6.08 24.87 -11.89
C THR A 66 4.77 24.20 -11.44
N PHE A 67 4.81 23.08 -10.70
CA PHE A 67 3.62 22.25 -10.39
C PHE A 67 3.59 21.66 -8.98
N GLN A 68 4.10 22.39 -7.99
CA GLN A 68 4.10 21.96 -6.60
C GLN A 68 2.71 21.51 -6.09
N PRO A 69 1.58 22.19 -6.41
CA PRO A 69 0.26 21.75 -5.95
C PRO A 69 -0.17 20.38 -6.46
N VAL A 70 0.19 20.04 -7.71
CA VAL A 70 -0.12 18.73 -8.30
C VAL A 70 0.71 17.64 -7.64
N PHE A 71 1.98 17.92 -7.34
CA PHE A 71 2.84 17.00 -6.62
C PHE A 71 2.36 16.75 -5.19
N ILE A 72 1.96 17.81 -4.47
CA ILE A 72 1.36 17.69 -3.12
C ILE A 72 0.08 16.84 -3.16
N ALA A 73 -0.83 17.13 -4.09
CA ALA A 73 -2.07 16.35 -4.24
C ALA A 73 -1.77 14.88 -4.57
N GLY A 74 -0.84 14.61 -5.49
CA GLY A 74 -0.41 13.27 -5.87
C GLY A 74 0.21 12.50 -4.70
N CYS A 75 1.12 13.13 -3.96
CA CYS A 75 1.75 12.55 -2.76
C CYS A 75 0.75 12.31 -1.64
N ALA A 76 -0.21 13.21 -1.42
CA ALA A 76 -1.26 13.04 -0.41
C ALA A 76 -2.18 11.84 -0.74
N VAL A 77 -2.70 11.76 -1.97
CA VAL A 77 -3.56 10.65 -2.39
C VAL A 77 -2.80 9.32 -2.34
N THR A 78 -1.56 9.30 -2.85
CA THR A 78 -0.71 8.11 -2.85
C THR A 78 -0.36 7.70 -1.42
N GLY A 79 0.04 8.64 -0.56
CA GLY A 79 0.42 8.39 0.83
C GLY A 79 -0.71 7.80 1.65
N VAL A 80 -1.92 8.38 1.58
CA VAL A 80 -3.11 7.85 2.26
C VAL A 80 -3.49 6.46 1.74
N SER A 81 -3.48 6.28 0.41
CA SER A 81 -3.84 5.00 -0.21
C SER A 81 -2.80 3.91 0.10
N PHE A 82 -1.53 4.26 0.14
CA PHE A 82 -0.44 3.37 0.51
C PHE A 82 -0.48 3.00 1.99
N ALA A 83 -0.71 3.96 2.89
CA ALA A 83 -0.92 3.68 4.31
C ALA A 83 -2.10 2.71 4.54
N GLY A 84 -3.21 2.92 3.82
CA GLY A 84 -4.35 2.00 3.79
C GLY A 84 -3.97 0.61 3.25
N THR A 85 -3.08 0.53 2.26
CA THR A 85 -2.57 -0.72 1.70
C THR A 85 -1.77 -1.52 2.71
N VAL A 86 -0.78 -0.90 3.37
CA VAL A 86 0.07 -1.59 4.36
C VAL A 86 -0.77 -2.04 5.54
N PHE A 87 -1.71 -1.20 6.01
CA PHE A 87 -2.66 -1.59 7.05
C PHE A 87 -3.55 -2.77 6.61
N SER A 88 -4.08 -2.72 5.40
CA SER A 88 -4.92 -3.78 4.81
C SER A 88 -4.21 -5.13 4.78
N VAL A 89 -2.94 -5.16 4.34
CA VAL A 89 -2.12 -6.39 4.31
C VAL A 89 -1.99 -7.01 5.71
N GLN A 90 -1.74 -6.19 6.73
CA GLN A 90 -1.62 -6.68 8.11
C GLN A 90 -2.96 -7.15 8.68
N HIS A 91 -4.02 -6.37 8.45
CA HIS A 91 -5.36 -6.72 8.89
C HIS A 91 -5.82 -8.05 8.29
N VAL A 92 -5.62 -8.27 6.99
CA VAL A 92 -6.00 -9.51 6.30
C VAL A 92 -5.21 -10.72 6.83
N ARG A 93 -3.94 -10.54 7.19
CA ARG A 93 -3.10 -11.62 7.75
C ARG A 93 -3.61 -12.12 9.10
N TYR A 94 -3.91 -11.19 10.01
CA TYR A 94 -4.28 -11.52 11.41
C TYR A 94 -5.78 -11.73 11.61
N SER A 95 -6.61 -11.38 10.64
CA SER A 95 -8.06 -11.58 10.75
C SER A 95 -8.42 -13.07 10.68
N PRO A 96 -9.19 -13.60 11.66
CA PRO A 96 -9.61 -15.01 11.68
C PRO A 96 -10.54 -15.39 10.53
N LYS A 97 -11.15 -14.40 9.85
CA LYS A 97 -12.07 -14.62 8.73
C LYS A 97 -11.37 -14.80 7.38
N PHE A 98 -10.11 -14.38 7.25
CA PHE A 98 -9.34 -14.52 6.00
C PHE A 98 -8.33 -15.66 6.12
N TYR A 99 -7.10 -15.35 6.57
CA TYR A 99 -6.04 -16.35 6.72
C TYR A 99 -5.99 -16.94 8.13
N GLY A 100 -6.45 -16.19 9.15
CA GLY A 100 -6.53 -16.70 10.51
C GLY A 100 -5.21 -17.21 11.07
N LEU A 101 -4.09 -16.59 10.67
CA LEU A 101 -2.75 -16.88 11.18
C LEU A 101 -2.56 -16.27 12.58
N THR A 102 -3.49 -16.55 13.49
CA THR A 102 -3.50 -16.02 14.86
C THR A 102 -2.53 -16.74 15.78
N ASP A 103 -2.13 -17.97 15.42
CA ASP A 103 -1.13 -18.78 16.14
C ASP A 103 0.24 -18.76 15.44
N ASP A 104 0.62 -17.58 14.92
CA ASP A 104 1.89 -17.38 14.22
C ASP A 104 3.03 -17.13 15.24
N ALA A 105 4.27 -17.50 14.88
CA ALA A 105 5.43 -17.32 15.75
C ALA A 105 5.63 -15.83 16.14
N GLN A 106 6.08 -15.57 17.37
CA GLN A 106 6.22 -14.20 17.91
C GLN A 106 7.11 -13.29 17.05
N TRP A 107 8.18 -13.83 16.45
CA TRP A 107 9.05 -13.06 15.57
C TRP A 107 8.30 -12.51 14.34
N ARG A 108 7.37 -13.28 13.75
CA ARG A 108 6.56 -12.83 12.59
C ARG A 108 5.60 -11.72 12.96
N GLN A 109 5.05 -11.78 14.16
CA GLN A 109 4.17 -10.74 14.71
C GLN A 109 4.96 -9.42 14.89
N SER A 110 6.16 -9.50 15.46
CA SER A 110 7.04 -8.34 15.61
C SER A 110 7.47 -7.79 14.25
N THR A 111 7.95 -8.63 13.33
CA THR A 111 8.38 -8.21 11.98
C THR A 111 7.24 -7.57 11.19
N SER A 112 6.01 -8.09 11.32
CA SER A 112 4.81 -7.50 10.71
C SER A 112 4.49 -6.12 11.26
N PHE A 113 4.63 -5.94 12.57
CA PHE A 113 4.42 -4.65 13.22
C PHE A 113 5.47 -3.63 12.78
N VAL A 114 6.74 -4.04 12.72
CA VAL A 114 7.83 -3.19 12.20
C VAL A 114 7.58 -2.83 10.74
N ALA A 115 7.15 -3.79 9.91
CA ALA A 115 6.81 -3.53 8.50
C ALA A 115 5.68 -2.50 8.37
N LEU A 116 4.64 -2.60 9.20
CA LEU A 116 3.54 -1.65 9.25
C LEU A 116 4.02 -0.24 9.60
N PHE A 117 4.82 -0.15 10.66
CA PHE A 117 5.37 1.12 11.13
C PHE A 117 6.25 1.78 10.09
N MET A 118 7.15 1.03 9.44
CA MET A 118 7.99 1.52 8.35
C MET A 118 7.17 1.96 7.13
N GLY A 119 6.06 1.28 6.84
CA GLY A 119 5.13 1.68 5.79
C GLY A 119 4.42 3.00 6.09
N PHE A 120 3.96 3.22 7.34
CA PHE A 120 3.40 4.50 7.76
C PHE A 120 4.43 5.63 7.75
N LEU A 121 5.66 5.33 8.17
CA LEU A 121 6.76 6.29 8.11
C LEU A 121 7.02 6.70 6.66
N ALA A 122 7.11 5.74 5.72
CA ALA A 122 7.26 6.04 4.30
C ALA A 122 6.09 6.86 3.73
N ALA A 123 4.84 6.54 4.10
CA ALA A 123 3.66 7.29 3.69
C ALA A 123 3.70 8.75 4.18
N THR A 124 4.11 8.96 5.43
CA THR A 124 4.21 10.29 6.05
C THR A 124 5.36 11.07 5.43
N SER A 125 6.53 10.44 5.27
CA SER A 125 7.68 11.02 4.60
C SER A 125 7.35 11.42 3.16
N LEU A 126 6.50 10.68 2.44
CA LEU A 126 6.09 11.05 1.08
C LEU A 126 5.26 12.34 1.05
N VAL A 127 4.39 12.55 2.03
CA VAL A 127 3.62 13.81 2.16
C VAL A 127 4.55 14.95 2.54
N LEU A 128 5.45 14.74 3.51
CA LEU A 128 6.45 15.74 3.89
C LEU A 128 7.37 16.12 2.73
N LEU A 129 7.77 15.14 1.90
CA LEU A 129 8.58 15.35 0.70
C LEU A 129 7.93 16.31 -0.29
N SER A 130 6.59 16.34 -0.34
CA SER A 130 5.86 17.25 -1.21
C SER A 130 5.78 18.68 -0.69
N ILE A 131 5.92 18.87 0.63
CA ILE A 131 5.90 20.17 1.29
C ILE A 131 7.30 20.79 1.29
N PHE A 132 8.31 20.00 1.66
CA PHE A 132 9.72 20.42 1.65
C PHE A 132 10.27 20.36 0.22
N ASP A 133 10.20 21.49 -0.45
CA ASP A 133 10.58 21.60 -1.86
C ASP A 133 12.10 21.64 -2.06
N THR A 134 12.56 21.10 -3.20
CA THR A 134 13.97 20.99 -3.57
C THR A 134 14.63 22.36 -3.82
N PHE A 135 13.82 23.40 -4.05
CA PHE A 135 14.29 24.75 -4.34
C PHE A 135 14.83 25.52 -3.12
N GLU A 136 14.16 25.40 -1.96
CA GLU A 136 14.53 26.15 -0.75
C GLU A 136 15.37 25.29 0.21
N ASN A 137 15.02 24.00 0.38
CA ASN A 137 15.64 23.09 1.36
C ASN A 137 16.17 21.79 0.72
N ASN A 138 17.15 21.90 -0.19
CA ASN A 138 17.69 20.76 -0.95
C ASN A 138 18.21 19.61 -0.06
N ASP A 139 18.91 19.94 1.04
CA ASP A 139 19.47 18.94 1.96
C ASP A 139 18.37 18.16 2.69
N GLU A 140 17.34 18.85 3.21
CA GLU A 140 16.21 18.21 3.89
C GLU A 140 15.43 17.32 2.94
N HIS A 141 15.16 17.80 1.72
CA HIS A 141 14.47 17.06 0.68
C HIS A 141 15.20 15.72 0.39
N ARG A 142 16.53 15.74 0.32
CA ARG A 142 17.34 14.52 0.08
C ARG A 142 17.20 13.50 1.22
N TYR A 143 17.24 13.94 2.48
CA TYR A 143 17.07 13.03 3.62
C TYR A 143 15.64 12.45 3.69
N ILE A 144 14.62 13.25 3.38
CA ILE A 144 13.23 12.79 3.32
C ILE A 144 13.07 11.78 2.17
N LEU A 145 13.67 12.03 1.01
CA LEU A 145 13.65 11.10 -0.12
C LEU A 145 14.29 9.75 0.25
N MET A 146 15.43 9.77 0.95
CA MET A 146 16.07 8.56 1.49
C MET A 146 15.16 7.84 2.49
N SER A 147 14.44 8.60 3.35
CA SER A 147 13.46 8.04 4.29
C SER A 147 12.29 7.37 3.58
N VAL A 148 11.77 7.96 2.48
CA VAL A 148 10.70 7.35 1.67
C VAL A 148 11.14 6.02 1.08
N PHE A 149 12.26 6.00 0.35
CA PHE A 149 12.74 4.77 -0.28
C PHE A 149 13.20 3.72 0.73
N GLY A 150 13.88 4.14 1.80
CA GLY A 150 14.32 3.26 2.87
C GLY A 150 13.14 2.63 3.61
N GLY A 151 12.14 3.44 3.98
CA GLY A 151 10.92 2.97 4.63
C GLY A 151 10.09 2.07 3.72
N LEU A 152 9.90 2.44 2.44
CA LEU A 152 9.17 1.63 1.45
C LEU A 152 9.88 0.29 1.21
N GLY A 153 11.20 0.33 0.99
CA GLY A 153 12.02 -0.86 0.76
C GLY A 153 12.02 -1.79 1.96
N LEU A 154 12.23 -1.25 3.17
CA LEU A 154 12.21 -2.04 4.40
C LEU A 154 10.82 -2.62 4.67
N ALA A 155 9.75 -1.84 4.51
CA ALA A 155 8.38 -2.32 4.67
C ALA A 155 8.07 -3.46 3.68
N GLY A 156 8.49 -3.33 2.42
CA GLY A 156 8.34 -4.35 1.39
C GLY A 156 9.14 -5.62 1.70
N LEU A 157 10.40 -5.49 2.10
CA LEU A 157 11.27 -6.62 2.46
C LEU A 157 10.75 -7.38 3.68
N LEU A 158 10.38 -6.67 4.76
CA LEU A 158 9.86 -7.30 5.97
C LEU A 158 8.51 -7.97 5.71
N THR A 159 7.64 -7.34 4.92
CA THR A 159 6.37 -7.97 4.49
C THR A 159 6.66 -9.24 3.69
N THR A 160 7.58 -9.19 2.74
CA THR A 160 7.96 -10.35 1.91
C THR A 160 8.53 -11.48 2.77
N ALA A 161 9.43 -11.18 3.70
CA ALA A 161 10.02 -12.15 4.62
C ALA A 161 8.95 -12.85 5.48
N VAL A 162 7.98 -12.10 5.98
CA VAL A 162 6.89 -12.63 6.81
C VAL A 162 5.92 -13.50 6.00
N TRP A 163 5.74 -13.19 4.71
CA TRP A 163 4.91 -13.95 3.77
C TRP A 163 5.64 -15.06 3.01
N TRP A 164 6.96 -15.17 3.15
CA TRP A 164 7.81 -16.08 2.36
C TRP A 164 7.30 -17.52 2.29
N ASP A 165 6.99 -18.12 3.44
CA ASP A 165 6.53 -19.52 3.49
C ASP A 165 5.10 -19.71 2.96
N GLN A 166 4.30 -18.65 2.91
CA GLN A 166 2.95 -18.69 2.35
C GLN A 166 2.96 -18.56 0.83
N ILE A 167 4.03 -17.98 0.26
CA ILE A 167 4.24 -17.89 -1.19
C ILE A 167 4.61 -19.27 -1.75
N TRP A 168 5.43 -20.04 -1.03
CA TRP A 168 5.96 -21.33 -1.50
C TRP A 168 5.31 -22.57 -0.87
N GLY A 169 4.66 -22.44 0.29
CA GLY A 169 4.02 -23.54 0.99
C GLY A 169 2.64 -23.89 0.44
N PRO A 170 2.13 -25.10 0.73
CA PRO A 170 0.75 -25.45 0.40
C PRO A 170 -0.19 -24.47 1.12
N ALA A 171 -0.96 -23.74 0.33
CA ALA A 171 -2.00 -22.84 0.73
C ALA A 171 -2.95 -23.47 1.78
N ARG A 172 -2.64 -23.35 3.07
CA ARG A 172 -3.52 -23.75 4.17
C ARG A 172 -4.55 -22.64 4.42
N PHE A 173 -5.34 -22.34 3.40
CA PHE A 173 -6.43 -21.37 3.49
C PHE A 173 -7.65 -22.01 4.16
N ALA A 174 -7.57 -22.25 5.47
CA ALA A 174 -8.68 -22.81 6.23
C ALA A 174 -9.95 -21.93 6.13
N GLY A 175 -9.79 -20.60 6.15
CA GLY A 175 -10.90 -19.64 5.99
C GLY A 175 -11.51 -19.66 4.59
N LEU A 176 -10.69 -19.69 3.54
CA LEU A 176 -11.18 -19.72 2.15
C LEU A 176 -11.96 -21.02 1.84
N ARG A 177 -11.50 -22.16 2.38
CA ARG A 177 -12.23 -23.44 2.28
C ARG A 177 -13.59 -23.39 2.96
N LYS A 178 -13.68 -22.71 4.11
CA LYS A 178 -14.93 -22.55 4.85
C LYS A 178 -15.91 -21.65 4.09
N TRP A 179 -15.40 -20.55 3.52
CA TRP A 179 -16.15 -19.63 2.67
C TRP A 179 -16.77 -20.30 1.43
N PHE A 180 -15.99 -21.12 0.71
CA PHE A 180 -16.53 -21.89 -0.42
C PHE A 180 -17.63 -22.87 0.01
N ARG A 181 -17.51 -23.48 1.20
CA ARG A 181 -18.51 -24.40 1.75
C ARG A 181 -19.80 -23.71 2.18
N GLU A 182 -19.70 -22.54 2.80
CA GLU A 182 -20.86 -21.74 3.18
C GLU A 182 -21.57 -21.17 1.94
N GLY A 183 -20.83 -20.74 0.93
CA GLY A 183 -21.40 -20.32 -0.36
C GLY A 183 -22.10 -21.46 -1.12
N SER A 184 -21.58 -22.70 -1.06
CA SER A 184 -22.26 -23.86 -1.67
C SER A 184 -23.54 -24.27 -0.93
N GLY A 185 -23.59 -24.07 0.39
CA GLY A 185 -24.78 -24.37 1.19
C GLY A 185 -25.96 -23.43 0.92
N GLU A 186 -25.71 -22.14 0.66
CA GLU A 186 -26.77 -21.21 0.25
C GLU A 186 -27.33 -21.55 -1.14
N VAL A 187 -26.49 -22.01 -2.08
CA VAL A 187 -26.93 -22.41 -3.43
C VAL A 187 -27.82 -23.65 -3.38
N GLU A 188 -27.51 -24.62 -2.54
CA GLU A 188 -28.30 -25.85 -2.37
C GLU A 188 -29.67 -25.55 -1.73
N VAL A 189 -29.72 -24.67 -0.72
CA VAL A 189 -30.98 -24.24 -0.08
C VAL A 189 -31.86 -23.39 -1.02
N VAL A 190 -31.27 -22.62 -1.94
CA VAL A 190 -32.01 -21.87 -2.96
C VAL A 190 -32.55 -22.79 -4.06
N ALA A 191 -31.79 -23.81 -4.46
CA ALA A 191 -32.24 -24.81 -5.43
C ALA A 191 -33.42 -25.66 -4.90
N GLU A 192 -33.42 -25.98 -3.60
CA GLU A 192 -34.51 -26.74 -2.95
C GLU A 192 -35.78 -25.89 -2.73
N ARG A 193 -35.66 -24.55 -2.77
CA ARG A 193 -36.80 -23.61 -2.65
C ARG A 193 -37.42 -23.17 -3.97
N GLN A 194 -36.92 -23.58 -5.13
CA GLN A 194 -37.66 -23.44 -6.40
C GLN A 194 -38.56 -24.67 -6.58
N PRO A 195 -39.84 -24.64 -6.18
CA PRO A 195 -40.77 -25.68 -6.59
C PRO A 195 -40.88 -25.66 -8.11
N LEU A 196 -40.83 -26.86 -8.68
CA LEU A 196 -41.22 -27.20 -10.05
C LEU A 196 -42.38 -26.32 -10.55
N LEU A 197 -42.06 -25.24 -11.25
CA LEU A 197 -43.01 -24.46 -12.03
C LEU A 197 -42.43 -24.31 -13.43
N SER A 198 -42.73 -25.30 -14.26
CA SER A 198 -42.88 -25.14 -15.69
C SER A 198 -43.84 -26.21 -16.21
N PRO A 199 -44.52 -25.92 -17.33
CA PRO A 199 -45.97 -26.00 -17.50
C PRO A 199 -46.56 -27.37 -17.79
#